data_AF-A0A9N9P2I5-F1
#
_entry.id   AF-A0A9N9P2I5-F1
#
_cell.length_a   1.000
_cell.length_b   1.000
_cell.length_c   1.000
_cell.angle_alpha   90.00
_cell.angle_beta   90.00
_cell.angle_gamma   90.00
#
_symmetry.space_group_name_H-M   'P 1'
#
loop_
_entity.id
_entity.type
_entity.pdbx_description
1 polymer ?
#
loop_
_entity_poly.entity_id
_entity_poly.type
_entity_poly.pdbx_seq_one_letter_code
_entity_poly.pdbx_strand_id
1 'polypeptide(L)'
;QLIPESGNPHNQLAVISTYNADDFAAVYHYYRSLVLRHPFLTAKDNISLLFQKAKKPSTDASERVQENGSRRRFSHQRQASSPANSNKLRTGDATQSFFADFTRLHSILYLREDIESYLELKNLELNKLKELTQACLLDSDQLLKFTVINMSALFVIRHISSGENVHSDNGQKAKNAHSKKVLVEKFAVLLILDTLSTLLEM
;
A
#
# COMPACT_ATOMS: atom_id res chain seq x y z
N GLN A 1 -20.02 13.79 -6.48
CA GLN A 1 -19.56 13.69 -5.08
C GLN A 1 -19.98 14.97 -4.37
N LEU A 2 -20.49 14.92 -3.13
CA LEU A 2 -21.03 16.11 -2.44
C LEU A 2 -19.98 16.88 -1.63
N ILE A 3 -19.03 16.19 -0.99
CA ILE A 3 -17.96 16.80 -0.18
C ILE A 3 -16.63 16.07 -0.47
N PRO A 4 -15.86 16.51 -1.49
CA PRO A 4 -14.61 15.84 -1.88
C PRO A 4 -13.47 16.01 -0.85
N GLU A 5 -13.60 16.99 0.04
CA GLU A 5 -12.60 17.30 1.07
C GLU A 5 -12.69 16.40 2.32
N SER A 6 -13.73 15.57 2.43
CA SER A 6 -13.94 14.68 3.56
C SER A 6 -13.20 13.35 3.38
N GLY A 7 -12.47 12.92 4.40
CA GLY A 7 -11.81 11.61 4.42
C GLY A 7 -12.76 10.43 4.62
N ASN A 8 -13.91 10.62 5.26
CA ASN A 8 -14.81 9.51 5.64
C ASN A 8 -15.30 8.68 4.43
N PRO A 9 -15.77 9.27 3.31
CA PRO A 9 -16.11 8.49 2.12
C PRO A 9 -14.97 7.61 1.62
N HIS A 10 -13.73 8.10 1.67
CA HIS A 10 -12.56 7.29 1.29
C HIS A 10 -12.31 6.15 2.28
N ASN A 11 -12.45 6.36 3.58
CA ASN A 11 -12.36 5.25 4.55
C ASN A 11 -13.40 4.15 4.26
N GLN A 12 -14.63 4.51 3.89
CA GLN A 12 -15.65 3.51 3.51
C GLN A 12 -15.25 2.74 2.24
N LEU A 13 -14.73 3.42 1.23
CA LEU A 13 -14.21 2.76 0.02
C LEU A 13 -13.05 1.83 0.35
N ALA A 14 -12.14 2.22 1.25
CA ALA A 14 -11.05 1.36 1.70
C ALA A 14 -11.56 0.08 2.35
N VAL A 15 -12.58 0.19 3.22
CA VAL A 15 -13.23 -0.97 3.83
C VAL A 15 -13.81 -1.89 2.75
N ILE A 16 -14.53 -1.35 1.76
CA ILE A 16 -15.06 -2.15 0.64
C ILE A 16 -13.93 -2.85 -0.13
N SER A 17 -12.83 -2.16 -0.43
CA SER A 17 -11.66 -2.74 -1.09
C SER A 17 -11.06 -3.91 -0.30
N THR A 18 -11.00 -3.84 1.04
CA THR A 18 -10.53 -4.96 1.86
C THR A 18 -11.47 -6.19 1.79
N TYR A 19 -12.79 -5.99 1.67
CA TYR A 19 -13.73 -7.10 1.44
C TYR A 19 -13.55 -7.76 0.08
N ASN A 20 -13.11 -7.00 -0.92
CA ASN A 20 -12.79 -7.50 -2.25
C ASN A 20 -11.37 -8.09 -2.36
N ALA A 21 -10.61 -8.13 -1.25
CA ALA A 21 -9.21 -8.53 -1.21
C ALA A 21 -8.30 -7.69 -2.15
N ASP A 22 -8.65 -6.42 -2.34
CA ASP A 22 -7.83 -5.45 -3.09
C ASP A 22 -7.12 -4.53 -2.09
N ASP A 23 -6.01 -5.03 -1.55
CA ASP A 23 -5.21 -4.31 -0.55
C ASP A 23 -4.60 -3.03 -1.13
N PHE A 24 -4.24 -3.03 -2.41
CA PHE A 24 -3.70 -1.85 -3.10
C PHE A 24 -4.71 -0.70 -3.14
N ALA A 25 -5.95 -0.98 -3.57
CA ALA A 25 -7.01 0.03 -3.56
C ALA A 25 -7.38 0.44 -2.12
N ALA A 26 -7.35 -0.49 -1.17
CA ALA A 26 -7.59 -0.18 0.24
C ALA A 26 -6.54 0.80 0.78
N VAL A 27 -5.25 0.55 0.52
CA VAL A 27 -4.14 1.45 0.90
C VAL A 27 -4.30 2.82 0.27
N TYR A 28 -4.61 2.89 -1.03
CA TYR A 28 -4.91 4.16 -1.71
C TYR A 28 -6.00 4.95 -0.98
N HIS A 29 -7.12 4.31 -0.67
CA HIS A 29 -8.25 4.97 -0.03
C HIS A 29 -8.01 5.32 1.44
N TYR A 30 -7.29 4.49 2.20
CA TYR A 30 -6.91 4.84 3.57
C TYR A 30 -5.95 6.03 3.59
N TYR A 31 -4.94 6.07 2.72
CA TYR A 31 -4.06 7.24 2.62
C TYR A 31 -4.83 8.49 2.22
N ARG A 32 -5.71 8.41 1.21
CA ARG A 32 -6.60 9.52 0.84
C ARG A 32 -7.43 10.01 2.02
N SER A 33 -7.97 9.10 2.83
CA SER A 33 -8.74 9.46 4.04
C SER A 33 -7.92 10.27 5.06
N LEU A 34 -6.60 10.13 5.07
CA LEU A 34 -5.70 10.77 6.03
C LEU A 34 -5.12 12.10 5.57
N VAL A 35 -5.01 12.33 4.25
CA VAL A 35 -4.29 13.49 3.69
C VAL A 35 -5.18 14.60 3.14
N LEU A 36 -6.50 14.48 3.28
CA LEU A 36 -7.46 15.50 2.88
C LEU A 36 -7.62 16.61 3.93
N ARG A 37 -8.30 17.69 3.55
CA ARG A 37 -8.56 18.85 4.42
C ARG A 37 -9.32 18.49 5.70
N HIS A 38 -10.27 17.55 5.60
CA HIS A 38 -11.00 17.01 6.74
C HIS A 38 -10.65 15.52 6.90
N PRO A 39 -9.48 15.20 7.50
CA PRO A 39 -9.00 13.84 7.59
C PRO A 39 -9.86 13.01 8.54
N PHE A 40 -10.02 11.72 8.22
CA PHE A 40 -10.72 10.77 9.09
C PHE A 40 -9.69 9.85 9.75
N LEU A 41 -9.31 10.19 10.99
CA LEU A 41 -8.15 9.60 11.67
C LEU A 41 -8.32 8.12 12.05
N THR A 42 -9.54 7.58 12.11
CA THR A 42 -9.77 6.14 12.30
C THR A 42 -9.15 5.31 11.18
N ALA A 43 -8.95 5.89 9.98
CA ALA A 43 -8.22 5.23 8.89
C ALA A 43 -6.78 4.85 9.28
N LYS A 44 -6.20 5.51 10.29
CA LYS A 44 -4.86 5.21 10.80
C LYS A 44 -4.78 3.82 11.43
N ASP A 45 -5.75 3.46 12.26
CA ASP A 45 -5.78 2.15 12.90
C ASP A 45 -6.09 1.06 11.86
N ASN A 46 -7.00 1.36 10.93
CA ASN A 46 -7.37 0.45 9.85
C ASN A 46 -6.19 0.13 8.91
N ILE A 47 -5.45 1.15 8.46
CA ILE A 47 -4.28 0.94 7.58
C ILE A 47 -3.12 0.27 8.33
N SER A 48 -2.94 0.56 9.62
CA SER A 48 -1.96 -0.12 10.46
C SER A 48 -2.22 -1.63 10.52
N LEU A 49 -3.47 -2.04 10.73
CA LEU A 49 -3.86 -3.46 10.74
C LEU A 49 -3.64 -4.13 9.37
N LEU A 50 -3.96 -3.44 8.27
CA LEU A 50 -3.67 -3.94 6.92
C LEU A 50 -2.17 -4.15 6.74
N PHE A 51 -1.36 -3.16 7.09
CA PHE A 51 0.10 -3.24 6.96
C PHE A 51 0.72 -4.31 7.86
N GLN A 52 0.20 -4.54 9.06
CA GLN A 52 0.65 -5.65 9.92
C GLN A 52 0.46 -7.01 9.23
N LYS A 53 -0.64 -7.20 8.49
CA LYS A 53 -0.87 -8.42 7.69
C LYS A 53 0.03 -8.49 6.47
N ALA A 54 0.37 -7.35 5.88
CA ALA A 54 1.18 -7.26 4.66
C ALA A 54 2.68 -7.52 4.87
N LYS A 55 3.18 -7.58 6.11
CA LYS A 55 4.62 -7.80 6.42
C LYS A 55 5.19 -9.08 5.83
N LYS A 56 4.38 -10.15 5.78
CA LYS A 56 4.82 -11.45 5.26
C LYS A 56 5.04 -11.37 3.74
N PRO A 57 6.16 -11.93 3.22
CA PRO A 57 6.44 -11.93 1.78
C PRO A 57 5.31 -12.60 0.98
N SER A 58 5.15 -12.15 -0.26
CA SER A 58 4.13 -12.60 -1.21
C SER A 58 4.18 -14.10 -1.52
N THR A 59 5.34 -14.75 -1.30
CA THR A 59 5.51 -16.21 -1.47
C THR A 59 4.65 -17.05 -0.51
N ASP A 60 4.23 -16.49 0.63
CA ASP A 60 3.38 -17.16 1.62
C ASP A 60 1.88 -16.83 1.45
N ALA A 61 1.50 -16.14 0.35
CA ALA A 61 0.14 -15.62 0.13
C ALA A 61 -0.94 -16.69 -0.07
N SER A 62 -0.58 -17.97 -0.24
CA SER A 62 -1.54 -19.09 -0.32
C SER A 62 -2.45 -19.20 0.92
N GLU A 63 -2.04 -18.68 2.08
CA GLU A 63 -2.85 -18.69 3.30
C GLU A 63 -3.89 -17.56 3.37
N ARG A 64 -3.67 -16.41 2.70
CA ARG A 64 -4.55 -15.22 2.80
C ARG A 64 -5.93 -15.43 2.16
N VAL A 65 -6.05 -16.38 1.22
CA VAL A 65 -7.30 -16.69 0.52
C VAL A 65 -8.31 -17.43 1.41
N GLN A 66 -7.85 -18.17 2.44
CA GLN A 66 -8.73 -19.00 3.27
C GLN A 66 -9.49 -18.20 4.33
N GLU A 67 -8.87 -17.25 5.03
CA GLU A 67 -9.57 -16.44 6.05
C GLU A 67 -10.65 -15.52 5.45
N ASN A 68 -10.39 -14.92 4.28
CA ASN A 68 -11.35 -14.05 3.61
C ASN A 68 -12.44 -14.82 2.83
N GLY A 69 -12.26 -16.13 2.60
CA GLY A 69 -13.26 -17.00 1.98
C GLY A 69 -14.57 -17.07 2.75
N SER A 70 -14.51 -17.01 4.09
CA SER A 70 -15.71 -16.99 4.95
C SER A 70 -16.53 -15.70 4.88
N ARG A 71 -15.98 -14.59 4.37
CA ARG A 71 -16.69 -13.31 4.23
C ARG A 71 -17.31 -13.07 2.84
N ARG A 72 -17.09 -13.98 1.88
CA ARG A 72 -17.63 -13.89 0.50
C ARG A 72 -19.13 -14.23 0.41
N ARG A 73 -19.99 -13.65 1.25
CA ARG A 73 -21.46 -13.87 1.15
C ARG A 73 -22.15 -13.13 0.00
N PHE A 74 -21.42 -12.31 -0.79
CA PHE A 74 -22.03 -11.42 -1.79
C PHE A 74 -21.56 -11.55 -3.25
N SER A 75 -20.73 -12.52 -3.64
CA SER A 75 -20.45 -12.74 -5.07
C SER A 75 -21.08 -14.02 -5.61
N HIS A 76 -22.23 -13.86 -6.27
CA HIS A 76 -22.73 -14.86 -7.22
C HIS A 76 -22.05 -14.65 -8.57
N GLN A 77 -21.88 -15.75 -9.30
CA GLN A 77 -21.44 -15.88 -10.69
C GLN A 77 -19.94 -16.25 -10.88
N ARG A 78 -19.64 -17.55 -10.76
CA ARG A 78 -18.46 -18.17 -11.39
C ARG A 78 -18.83 -18.59 -12.81
N GLN A 79 -18.23 -17.98 -13.83
CA GLN A 79 -18.21 -18.50 -15.21
C GLN A 79 -16.98 -19.40 -15.42
N ALA A 80 -17.16 -20.46 -16.20
CA ALA A 80 -16.14 -21.47 -16.51
C ALA A 80 -15.02 -20.91 -17.42
N SER A 81 -13.79 -21.36 -17.18
CA SER A 81 -12.57 -20.86 -17.82
C SER A 81 -12.25 -21.50 -19.18
N SER A 82 -11.98 -20.66 -20.18
CA SER A 82 -11.55 -21.00 -21.56
C SER A 82 -10.02 -20.81 -21.73
N PRO A 83 -9.32 -21.38 -22.75
CA PRO A 83 -7.85 -21.33 -22.86
C PRO A 83 -7.23 -19.92 -22.94
N ALA A 84 -7.98 -18.94 -23.44
CA ALA A 84 -7.59 -17.51 -23.46
C ALA A 84 -7.51 -16.89 -22.04
N ASN A 85 -8.14 -17.51 -21.04
CA ASN A 85 -8.01 -17.08 -19.64
C ASN A 85 -6.67 -17.47 -19.01
N SER A 86 -5.90 -18.40 -19.58
CA SER A 86 -4.65 -18.84 -18.95
C SER A 86 -3.57 -17.74 -18.97
N ASN A 87 -3.41 -17.03 -20.09
CA ASN A 87 -2.51 -15.88 -20.19
C ASN A 87 -3.04 -14.68 -19.39
N LYS A 88 -4.35 -14.43 -19.41
CA LYS A 88 -4.97 -13.34 -18.63
C LYS A 88 -4.86 -13.57 -17.13
N LEU A 89 -4.95 -14.83 -16.69
CA LEU A 89 -4.72 -15.25 -15.30
C LEU A 89 -3.27 -15.03 -14.90
N ARG A 90 -2.30 -15.45 -15.71
CA ARG A 90 -0.86 -15.22 -15.47
C ARG A 90 -0.47 -13.75 -15.39
N THR A 91 -1.02 -12.93 -16.30
CA THR A 91 -0.83 -11.47 -16.27
C THR A 91 -1.45 -10.85 -15.02
N GLY A 92 -2.65 -11.31 -14.65
CA GLY A 92 -3.29 -10.94 -13.39
C GLY A 92 -2.41 -11.28 -12.18
N ASP A 93 -1.90 -12.51 -12.11
CA ASP A 93 -1.05 -12.98 -11.02
C ASP A 93 0.24 -12.13 -10.87
N ALA A 94 0.87 -11.73 -11.98
CA ALA A 94 2.05 -10.88 -11.97
C ALA A 94 1.76 -9.47 -11.41
N THR A 95 0.66 -8.85 -11.84
CA THR A 95 0.25 -7.53 -11.30
C THR A 95 -0.17 -7.60 -9.83
N GLN A 96 -0.83 -8.69 -9.42
CA GLN A 96 -1.23 -8.91 -8.04
C GLN A 96 -0.02 -9.09 -7.12
N SER A 97 0.99 -9.85 -7.55
CA SER A 97 2.24 -9.98 -6.80
C SER A 97 2.95 -8.64 -6.63
N PHE A 98 3.04 -7.86 -7.71
CA PHE A 98 3.60 -6.51 -7.68
C PHE A 98 2.89 -5.62 -6.66
N PHE A 99 1.56 -5.55 -6.70
CA PHE A 99 0.80 -4.74 -5.74
C PHE A 99 0.91 -5.24 -4.28
N ALA A 100 1.11 -6.54 -4.07
CA ALA A 100 1.36 -7.10 -2.74
C ALA A 100 2.73 -6.66 -2.21
N ASP A 101 3.77 -6.70 -3.05
CA ASP A 101 5.12 -6.26 -2.71
C ASP A 101 5.17 -4.74 -2.50
N PHE A 102 4.45 -3.96 -3.31
CA PHE A 102 4.21 -2.53 -3.08
C PHE A 102 3.62 -2.25 -1.70
N THR A 103 2.57 -3.00 -1.36
CA THR A 103 1.87 -2.86 -0.08
C THR A 103 2.80 -3.21 1.09
N ARG A 104 3.65 -4.23 0.92
CA ARG A 104 4.68 -4.59 1.89
C ARG A 104 5.74 -3.48 2.03
N LEU A 105 6.19 -2.87 0.94
CA LEU A 105 7.13 -1.74 0.98
C LEU A 105 6.55 -0.57 1.78
N HIS A 106 5.27 -0.23 1.57
CA HIS A 106 4.58 0.79 2.35
C HIS A 106 4.37 0.41 3.82
N SER A 107 4.22 -0.88 4.12
CA SER A 107 4.15 -1.35 5.52
C SER A 107 5.43 -1.03 6.30
N ILE A 108 6.59 -1.19 5.67
CA ILE A 108 7.91 -0.87 6.25
C ILE A 108 7.99 0.64 6.56
N LEU A 109 7.62 1.48 5.59
CA LEU A 109 7.63 2.94 5.75
C LEU A 109 6.68 3.42 6.85
N TYR A 110 5.46 2.86 6.90
CA TYR A 110 4.42 3.28 7.82
C TYR A 110 4.68 2.81 9.26
N LEU A 111 5.03 1.52 9.43
CA LEU A 111 5.23 0.90 10.74
C LEU A 111 6.65 1.13 11.30
N ARG A 112 7.61 1.50 10.43
CA ARG A 112 9.03 1.71 10.78
C ARG A 112 9.68 0.43 11.34
N GLU A 113 9.27 -0.70 10.78
CA GLU A 113 9.75 -2.04 11.08
C GLU A 113 10.37 -2.65 9.83
N ASP A 114 11.30 -3.59 9.97
CA ASP A 114 11.97 -4.27 8.84
C ASP A 114 12.67 -3.29 7.86
N ILE A 115 13.26 -2.21 8.41
CA ILE A 115 13.89 -1.14 7.63
C ILE A 115 15.09 -1.66 6.81
N GLU A 116 15.78 -2.70 7.30
CA GLU A 116 16.96 -3.27 6.65
C GLU A 116 16.63 -3.88 5.27
N SER A 117 15.43 -4.44 5.10
CA SER A 117 14.97 -5.01 3.83
C SER A 117 14.41 -3.98 2.85
N TYR A 118 14.27 -2.70 3.26
CA TYR A 118 13.63 -1.68 2.44
C TYR A 118 14.32 -1.46 1.10
N LEU A 119 15.65 -1.32 1.10
CA LEU A 119 16.38 -0.92 -0.10
C LEU A 119 16.34 -2.01 -1.18
N GLU A 120 16.48 -3.27 -0.77
CA GLU A 120 16.34 -4.41 -1.67
C GLU A 120 14.93 -4.47 -2.25
N LEU A 121 13.89 -4.44 -1.39
CA LEU A 121 12.50 -4.51 -1.83
C LEU A 121 12.12 -3.35 -2.77
N LYS A 122 12.58 -2.13 -2.46
CA LYS A 122 12.39 -0.96 -3.32
C LYS A 122 12.97 -1.16 -4.72
N ASN A 123 14.19 -1.71 -4.82
CA ASN A 123 14.84 -1.90 -6.11
C ASN A 123 14.13 -2.97 -6.96
N LEU A 124 13.70 -4.07 -6.32
CA LEU A 124 12.87 -5.09 -6.96
C LEU A 124 11.57 -4.47 -7.50
N GLU A 125 10.92 -3.66 -6.67
CA GLU A 125 9.66 -3.00 -7.01
C GLU A 125 9.79 -2.03 -8.19
N LEU A 126 10.84 -1.20 -8.21
CA LEU A 126 11.10 -0.27 -9.32
C LEU A 126 11.41 -1.01 -10.63
N ASN A 127 12.19 -2.09 -10.57
CA ASN A 127 12.45 -2.93 -11.74
C ASN A 127 11.15 -3.55 -12.26
N LYS A 128 10.28 -4.03 -11.35
CA LYS A 128 8.99 -4.62 -11.75
C LYS A 128 8.04 -3.58 -12.32
N LEU A 129 7.99 -2.38 -11.75
CA LEU A 129 7.22 -1.25 -12.29
C LEU A 129 7.63 -0.95 -13.73
N LYS A 130 8.95 -0.92 -14.00
CA LYS A 130 9.48 -0.72 -15.36
C LYS A 130 9.02 -1.82 -16.31
N GLU A 131 9.20 -3.08 -15.94
CA GLU A 131 8.75 -4.21 -16.78
C GLU A 131 7.25 -4.16 -17.09
N LEU A 132 6.42 -3.95 -16.07
CA LEU A 132 4.96 -3.96 -16.23
C LEU A 132 4.47 -2.77 -17.06
N THR A 133 5.10 -1.61 -16.91
CA THR A 133 4.71 -0.43 -17.67
C THR A 133 5.15 -0.55 -19.14
N GLN A 134 6.32 -1.17 -19.43
CA GLN A 134 6.81 -1.39 -20.80
C GLN A 134 5.93 -2.41 -21.54
N ALA A 135 5.42 -3.38 -20.79
CA ALA A 135 4.46 -4.36 -21.29
C ALA A 135 3.02 -3.82 -21.35
N CYS A 136 2.77 -2.55 -21.02
CA CYS A 136 1.45 -1.92 -20.95
C CYS A 136 0.44 -2.72 -20.08
N LEU A 137 0.92 -3.30 -18.99
CA LEU A 137 0.12 -4.13 -18.07
C LEU A 137 -0.48 -3.34 -16.90
N LEU A 138 -0.06 -2.08 -16.72
CA LEU A 138 -0.62 -1.16 -15.74
C LEU A 138 -1.46 -0.10 -16.46
N ASP A 139 -2.68 0.12 -15.97
CA ASP A 139 -3.52 1.19 -16.48
C ASP A 139 -3.17 2.55 -15.85
N SER A 140 -3.65 3.64 -16.47
CA SER A 140 -3.36 5.00 -15.99
C SER A 140 -3.89 5.27 -14.57
N ASP A 141 -4.97 4.60 -14.16
CA ASP A 141 -5.56 4.75 -12.83
C ASP A 141 -4.68 4.09 -11.76
N GLN A 142 -4.11 2.92 -12.05
CA GLN A 142 -3.14 2.23 -11.20
C GLN A 142 -1.87 3.05 -11.02
N LEU A 143 -1.31 3.60 -12.11
CA LEU A 143 -0.12 4.46 -12.06
C LEU A 143 -0.37 5.74 -11.24
N LEU A 144 -1.55 6.35 -11.39
CA LEU A 144 -1.94 7.51 -10.61
C LEU A 144 -2.08 7.16 -9.12
N LYS A 145 -2.74 6.04 -8.79
CA LYS A 145 -2.86 5.56 -7.41
C LYS A 145 -1.50 5.29 -6.78
N PHE A 146 -0.59 4.65 -7.51
CA PHE A 146 0.79 4.39 -7.07
C PHE A 146 1.50 5.70 -6.68
N THR A 147 1.43 6.71 -7.56
CA THR A 147 2.02 8.03 -7.32
C THR A 147 1.39 8.73 -6.12
N VAL A 148 0.06 8.70 -6.01
CA VAL A 148 -0.66 9.31 -4.88
C VAL A 148 -0.32 8.62 -3.56
N ILE A 149 -0.19 7.29 -3.54
CA ILE A 149 0.21 6.53 -2.36
C ILE A 149 1.61 6.98 -1.89
N ASN A 150 2.59 7.06 -2.81
CA ASN A 150 3.95 7.51 -2.48
C ASN A 150 3.96 8.91 -1.84
N MET A 151 3.26 9.87 -2.45
CA MET A 151 3.17 11.24 -1.90
C MET A 151 2.43 11.29 -0.57
N SER A 152 1.33 10.53 -0.45
CA SER A 152 0.52 10.50 0.77
C SER A 152 1.29 9.86 1.93
N ALA A 153 2.08 8.81 1.66
CA ALA A 153 2.92 8.18 2.67
C ALA A 153 3.91 9.18 3.27
N LEU A 154 4.57 9.99 2.45
CA LEU A 154 5.47 11.04 2.93
C LEU A 154 4.74 12.06 3.82
N PHE A 155 3.55 12.52 3.41
CA PHE A 155 2.74 13.43 4.22
C PHE A 155 2.40 12.81 5.58
N VAL A 156 1.92 11.56 5.58
CA VAL A 156 1.56 10.84 6.81
C VAL A 156 2.77 10.67 7.73
N ILE A 157 3.93 10.26 7.20
CA ILE A 157 5.17 10.12 7.98
C ILE A 157 5.54 11.44 8.68
N ARG A 158 5.40 12.57 7.99
CA ARG A 158 5.75 13.89 8.52
C ARG A 158 4.75 14.38 9.57
N HIS A 159 3.46 14.33 9.23
CA HIS A 159 2.43 15.12 9.90
C HIS A 159 1.49 14.31 10.80
N ILE A 160 1.39 13.00 10.61
CA ILE A 160 0.48 12.16 11.40
C ILE A 160 1.31 11.28 12.34
N SER A 161 1.27 11.60 13.62
CA SER A 161 1.98 10.83 14.65
C SER A 161 1.52 9.38 14.64
N SER A 162 2.38 8.45 14.21
CA SER A 162 2.20 7.00 14.30
C SER A 162 2.27 6.54 15.76
N GLY A 163 1.25 6.87 16.58
CA GLY A 163 0.95 6.16 17.83
C GLY A 163 2.08 6.11 18.86
N GLU A 164 2.95 7.11 18.90
CA GLU A 164 3.91 7.27 19.99
C GLU A 164 3.10 7.73 21.23
N ASN A 165 2.55 6.76 21.97
CA ASN A 165 1.99 7.01 23.29
C ASN A 165 3.04 7.73 24.15
N VAL A 166 2.68 8.93 24.62
CA VAL A 166 3.52 9.92 25.34
C VAL A 166 3.87 9.46 26.76
N HIS A 167 3.89 8.15 27.04
CA HIS A 167 4.16 7.58 28.36
C HIS A 167 5.26 6.51 28.33
N SER A 168 6.38 6.80 27.66
CA SER A 168 7.60 6.01 27.83
C SER A 168 8.73 6.91 28.31
N ASP A 169 8.99 6.81 29.61
CA ASP A 169 9.96 7.57 30.41
C ASP A 169 11.43 7.17 30.11
N ASN A 170 11.76 6.91 28.84
CA ASN A 170 13.04 6.31 28.48
C ASN A 170 13.66 6.99 27.24
N GLY A 171 14.57 7.93 27.47
CA GLY A 171 15.14 8.82 26.45
C GLY A 171 15.87 8.11 25.29
N GLN A 172 16.38 6.89 25.49
CA GLN A 172 17.04 6.12 24.43
C GLN A 172 16.04 5.60 23.37
N LYS A 173 14.82 5.23 23.80
CA LYS A 173 13.76 4.75 22.90
C LYS A 173 13.23 5.87 22.02
N ALA A 174 13.09 7.07 22.58
CA ALA A 174 12.69 8.27 21.85
C ALA A 174 13.72 8.68 20.78
N LYS A 175 15.02 8.64 21.10
CA LYS A 175 16.10 8.91 20.14
C LYS A 175 16.10 7.92 18.98
N ASN A 176 15.93 6.62 19.27
CA ASN A 176 15.85 5.59 18.24
C ASN A 176 14.59 5.74 17.36
N ALA A 177 13.44 6.06 17.94
CA ALA A 177 12.20 6.31 17.19
C ALA A 177 12.34 7.53 16.25
N HIS A 178 12.96 8.60 16.74
CA HIS A 178 13.25 9.79 15.94
C HIS A 178 14.21 9.49 14.78
N SER A 179 15.31 8.76 15.04
CA SER A 179 16.26 8.35 13.99
C SER A 179 15.57 7.51 12.90
N LYS A 180 14.74 6.54 13.30
CA LYS A 180 13.94 5.75 12.35
C LYS A 180 12.99 6.61 11.54
N LYS A 181 12.31 7.60 12.16
CA LYS A 181 11.41 8.53 11.46
C LYS A 181 12.15 9.30 10.36
N VAL A 182 13.31 9.87 10.67
CA VAL A 182 14.14 10.61 9.71
C VAL A 182 14.57 9.72 8.55
N LEU A 183 14.95 8.47 8.85
CA LEU A 183 15.36 7.51 7.83
C LEU A 183 14.21 7.13 6.88
N VAL A 184 13.02 6.78 7.41
CA VAL A 184 11.87 6.43 6.56
C VAL A 184 11.35 7.63 5.76
N GLU A 185 11.51 8.85 6.28
CA GLU A 185 11.19 10.07 5.53
C GLU A 185 12.10 10.22 4.31
N LYS A 186 13.42 10.04 4.48
CA LYS A 186 14.38 10.04 3.38
C LYS A 186 14.05 8.95 2.35
N PHE A 187 13.69 7.76 2.82
CA PHE A 187 13.29 6.65 1.97
C PHE A 187 12.03 6.94 1.15
N ALA A 188 11.01 7.55 1.75
CA ALA A 188 9.80 7.94 1.05
C ALA A 188 10.05 9.02 -0.02
N VAL A 189 10.91 10.01 0.27
CA VAL A 189 11.32 11.01 -0.73
C VAL A 189 12.02 10.34 -1.92
N LEU A 190 12.99 9.47 -1.65
CA LEU A 190 13.71 8.76 -2.72
C LEU A 190 12.79 7.83 -3.51
N LEU A 191 11.82 7.18 -2.87
CA LEU A 191 10.83 6.36 -3.56
C LEU A 191 10.00 7.19 -4.55
N ILE A 192 9.55 8.39 -4.16
CA ILE A 192 8.82 9.29 -5.06
C ILE A 192 9.70 9.66 -6.26
N LEU A 193 10.94 10.09 -6.03
CA LEU A 193 11.84 10.54 -7.09
C LEU A 193 12.16 9.40 -8.08
N ASP A 194 12.53 8.23 -7.57
CA ASP A 194 12.91 7.10 -8.42
C ASP A 194 11.70 6.52 -9.16
N THR A 195 10.51 6.53 -8.56
CA THR A 195 9.26 6.16 -9.24
C THR A 195 9.00 7.10 -10.41
N LEU A 196 9.06 8.41 -10.19
CA LEU A 196 8.82 9.39 -11.25
C LEU A 196 9.88 9.32 -12.35
N SER A 197 11.15 9.12 -12.01
CA SER A 197 12.22 8.89 -12.99
C SER A 197 11.93 7.65 -13.84
N THR A 198 11.58 6.55 -13.18
CA THR A 198 11.23 5.28 -13.85
C THR A 198 10.09 5.47 -14.83
N LEU A 199 9.04 6.21 -14.46
CA LEU A 199 7.89 6.46 -15.33
C LEU A 199 8.18 7.44 -16.48
N LEU A 200 9.17 8.32 -16.35
CA LEU A 200 9.58 9.28 -17.39
C LEU A 200 10.54 8.69 -18.41
N GLU A 201 11.34 7.69 -18.02
CA GLU A 201 12.34 7.02 -18.88
C GLU A 201 11.73 5.97 -19.82
N MET A 202 10.42 5.91 -19.91
CA MET A 202 9.65 4.88 -20.61
C MET A 202 8.81 5.47 -21.74
#